data_AF-K1SKE0-F1
#
_entry.id   AF-K1SKE0-F1
#
_cell.length_a   1.000
_cell.length_b   1.000
_cell.length_c   1.000
_cell.angle_alpha   90.00
_cell.angle_beta   90.00
_cell.angle_gamma   90.00
#
_symmetry.space_group_name_H-M   'P 1'
#
loop_
_entity.id
_entity.type
_entity.pdbx_description
1 polymer ?
#
loop_
_entity_poly.entity_id
_entity_poly.type
_entity_poly.pdbx_seq_one_letter_code
_entity_poly.pdbx_strand_id
1 'polypeptide(L)'
;MILVNSNPATIMTDTHIADKVYMEPLTLEYVAKIIRYERPDAIVPGLGGQTGLNLAVQLAKKGILRECQVEILGTSFESIEQAEDRELFKELCESLGEPVLPSEVANSVEEAVVIAGKIGYPVVLRPAFTLGGTGGGFADDEQELRELMRHALSLSPVHQVLVEKSIKGYKEIEYEVMRDHNDTAI
;
A
#
# COMPACT_ATOMS: atom_id res chain seq x y z
N MET A 1 -11.70 25.98 -4.50
CA MET A 1 -11.48 24.52 -4.59
C MET A 1 -11.48 24.09 -6.05
N ILE A 2 -10.40 23.45 -6.48
CA ILE A 2 -10.31 22.81 -7.81
C ILE A 2 -10.45 21.30 -7.58
N LEU A 3 -11.38 20.67 -8.29
CA LEU A 3 -11.59 19.23 -8.22
C LEU A 3 -11.18 18.58 -9.53
N VAL A 4 -10.47 17.45 -9.46
CA VAL A 4 -10.19 16.59 -10.62
C VAL A 4 -10.81 15.23 -10.34
N ASN A 5 -11.74 14.80 -11.19
CA ASN A 5 -12.37 13.48 -11.08
C ASN A 5 -12.83 13.02 -12.46
N SER A 6 -12.40 11.83 -12.88
CA SER A 6 -12.78 11.26 -14.17
C SER A 6 -14.18 10.64 -14.19
N ASN A 7 -14.86 10.54 -13.04
CA ASN A 7 -16.20 9.95 -12.95
C ASN A 7 -17.31 11.03 -13.03
N PRO A 8 -18.03 11.13 -14.17
CA PRO A 8 -19.09 12.13 -14.34
C PRO A 8 -20.37 11.82 -13.55
N ALA A 9 -20.50 10.61 -13.00
CA ALA A 9 -21.67 10.17 -12.26
C ALA A 9 -21.53 10.40 -10.74
N THR A 10 -20.84 11.46 -10.33
CA THR A 10 -20.61 11.77 -8.91
C THR A 10 -21.18 13.14 -8.54
N ILE A 11 -21.77 13.23 -7.34
CA ILE A 11 -22.30 14.51 -6.82
C ILE A 11 -21.17 15.53 -6.68
N MET A 12 -19.96 15.09 -6.31
CA MET A 12 -18.78 15.96 -6.17
C MET A 12 -18.40 16.70 -7.46
N THR A 13 -18.73 16.16 -8.64
CA THR A 13 -18.45 16.81 -9.94
C THR A 13 -19.51 17.82 -10.37
N ASP A 14 -20.55 18.07 -9.56
CA ASP A 14 -21.53 19.10 -9.85
C ASP A 14 -20.90 20.50 -9.73
N THR A 15 -21.28 21.40 -10.63
CA THR A 15 -20.76 22.77 -10.77
C THR A 15 -20.98 23.64 -9.54
N HIS A 16 -21.87 23.24 -8.63
CA HIS A 16 -22.10 23.94 -7.37
C HIS A 16 -21.16 23.53 -6.23
N ILE A 17 -20.37 22.45 -6.39
CA ILE A 17 -19.55 21.87 -5.33
C ILE A 17 -18.13 22.46 -5.30
N ALA A 18 -17.58 22.84 -6.44
CA ALA A 18 -16.22 23.36 -6.57
C ALA A 18 -16.18 24.55 -7.54
N ASP A 19 -15.23 25.47 -7.35
CA ASP A 19 -15.05 26.61 -8.27
C ASP A 19 -14.67 26.16 -9.69
N LYS A 20 -13.92 25.05 -9.77
CA LYS A 20 -13.53 24.42 -11.03
C LYS A 20 -13.56 22.90 -10.90
N VAL A 21 -14.15 22.23 -11.88
CA VAL A 21 -14.19 20.77 -11.99
C VAL A 21 -13.52 20.35 -13.30
N TYR A 22 -12.50 19.52 -13.19
CA TYR A 22 -11.82 18.89 -14.32
C TYR A 22 -12.27 17.43 -14.45
N MET A 23 -13.00 17.13 -15.52
CA MET A 23 -13.41 15.77 -15.87
C MET A 23 -12.36 15.10 -16.76
N GLU A 24 -11.14 14.98 -16.23
CA GLU A 24 -9.98 14.48 -16.95
C GLU A 24 -9.52 13.13 -16.39
N PRO A 25 -8.81 12.30 -17.17
CA PRO A 25 -8.20 11.08 -16.67
C PRO A 25 -7.33 11.35 -15.43
N LEU A 26 -7.50 10.54 -14.39
CA LEU A 26 -6.67 10.57 -13.17
C LEU A 26 -5.31 9.91 -13.42
N THR A 27 -4.52 10.52 -14.31
CA THR A 27 -3.16 10.10 -14.66
C THR A 27 -2.17 11.20 -14.31
N LEU A 28 -0.92 10.80 -14.07
CA LEU A 28 0.17 11.73 -13.76
C LEU A 28 0.26 12.88 -14.78
N GLU A 29 0.14 12.57 -16.07
CA GLU A 29 0.27 13.57 -17.14
C GLU A 29 -0.81 14.65 -17.05
N TYR A 30 -2.08 14.26 -16.91
CA TYR A 30 -3.21 15.18 -16.88
C TYR A 30 -3.23 15.99 -15.60
N VAL A 31 -3.03 15.35 -14.45
CA VAL A 31 -3.00 16.04 -13.16
C VAL A 31 -1.82 17.01 -13.09
N ALA A 32 -0.65 16.65 -13.63
CA ALA A 32 0.49 17.56 -13.71
C ALA A 32 0.20 18.80 -14.57
N LYS A 33 -0.50 18.64 -15.70
CA LYS A 33 -0.92 19.78 -16.54
C LYS A 33 -1.86 20.71 -15.77
N ILE A 34 -2.84 20.16 -15.07
CA ILE A 34 -3.79 20.94 -14.26
C ILE A 34 -3.05 21.70 -13.15
N ILE A 35 -2.16 21.04 -12.40
CA ILE A 35 -1.37 21.69 -11.34
C ILE A 35 -0.50 22.82 -11.90
N ARG A 36 0.18 22.61 -13.03
CA ARG A 36 1.01 23.63 -13.67
C ARG A 36 0.21 24.82 -14.20
N TYR A 37 -1.02 24.59 -14.63
CA TYR A 37 -1.90 25.62 -15.16
C TYR A 37 -2.57 26.42 -14.02
N GLU A 38 -3.17 25.72 -13.07
CA GLU A 38 -3.95 26.31 -11.98
C GLU A 38 -3.09 26.87 -10.85
N ARG A 39 -1.87 26.35 -10.66
CA ARG A 39 -0.95 26.72 -9.57
C ARG A 39 -1.64 26.74 -8.19
N PRO A 40 -2.23 25.61 -7.74
CA PRO A 40 -2.86 25.58 -6.43
C PRO A 40 -1.82 25.71 -5.32
N ASP A 41 -2.18 26.34 -4.21
CA ASP A 41 -1.30 26.42 -3.03
C ASP A 41 -1.07 25.03 -2.41
N ALA A 42 -2.10 24.17 -2.45
CA ALA A 42 -2.02 22.83 -1.88
C ALA A 42 -2.97 21.80 -2.53
N ILE A 43 -2.74 20.52 -2.24
CA ILE A 43 -3.58 19.39 -2.65
C ILE A 43 -3.99 18.51 -1.46
N VAL A 44 -5.14 17.83 -1.58
CA VAL A 44 -5.70 16.92 -0.56
C VAL A 44 -5.90 15.52 -1.15
N PRO A 45 -4.86 14.66 -1.16
CA PRO A 45 -4.92 13.38 -1.87
C PRO A 45 -5.70 12.28 -1.15
N GLY A 46 -5.85 12.39 0.18
CA GLY A 46 -6.52 11.37 1.01
C GLY A 46 -8.00 11.16 0.70
N LEU A 47 -8.66 12.09 0.00
CA LEU A 47 -10.07 11.96 -0.38
C LEU A 47 -10.29 11.16 -1.67
N GLY A 48 -9.21 10.85 -2.40
CA GLY A 48 -9.28 10.14 -3.70
C GLY A 48 -9.02 8.64 -3.62
N GLY A 49 -9.03 8.06 -2.41
CA GLY A 49 -8.61 6.68 -2.16
C GLY A 49 -7.19 6.40 -2.67
N GLN A 50 -6.90 5.13 -3.01
CA GLN A 50 -5.58 4.72 -3.47
C GLN A 50 -5.13 5.46 -4.74
N THR A 51 -6.07 5.81 -5.63
CA THR A 51 -5.76 6.56 -6.85
C THR A 51 -5.20 7.95 -6.52
N GLY A 52 -5.84 8.66 -5.58
CA GLY A 52 -5.38 9.98 -5.12
C GLY A 52 -3.99 9.93 -4.46
N LEU A 53 -3.79 8.98 -3.55
CA LEU A 53 -2.51 8.76 -2.86
C LEU A 53 -1.39 8.42 -3.86
N ASN A 54 -1.61 7.47 -4.76
CA ASN A 54 -0.62 7.07 -5.76
C ASN A 54 -0.24 8.22 -6.70
N LEU A 55 -1.20 9.06 -7.09
CA LEU A 55 -0.92 10.23 -7.92
C LEU A 55 -0.10 11.28 -7.17
N ALA A 56 -0.44 11.57 -5.91
CA ALA A 56 0.36 12.48 -5.09
C ALA A 56 1.81 12.00 -4.96
N VAL A 57 1.99 10.69 -4.72
CA VAL A 57 3.33 10.08 -4.67
C VAL A 57 4.09 10.26 -5.98
N GLN A 58 3.44 9.98 -7.12
CA GLN A 58 4.06 10.15 -8.44
C GLN A 58 4.41 11.61 -8.74
N LEU A 59 3.54 12.56 -8.39
CA LEU A 59 3.76 14.00 -8.56
C LEU A 59 4.93 14.49 -7.72
N ALA A 60 5.03 14.04 -6.46
CA ALA A 60 6.13 14.35 -5.56
C ALA A 60 7.45 13.77 -6.07
N LYS A 61 7.49 12.47 -6.42
CA LYS A 61 8.68 11.79 -6.96
C LYS A 61 9.18 12.40 -8.27
N LYS A 62 8.28 12.94 -9.11
CA LYS A 62 8.63 13.67 -10.34
C LYS A 62 9.02 15.13 -10.10
N GLY A 63 8.99 15.60 -8.86
CA GLY A 63 9.34 16.97 -8.48
C GLY A 63 8.31 18.02 -8.87
N ILE A 64 7.12 17.62 -9.33
CA ILE A 64 6.10 18.55 -9.86
C ILE A 64 5.52 19.41 -8.73
N LEU A 65 5.29 18.82 -7.55
CA LEU A 65 4.80 19.58 -6.39
C LEU A 65 5.82 20.64 -5.96
N ARG A 66 7.12 20.29 -5.92
CA ARG A 66 8.21 21.22 -5.63
C ARG A 66 8.34 22.29 -6.72
N GLU A 67 8.28 21.90 -8.00
CA GLU A 67 8.30 22.82 -9.16
C GLU A 67 7.20 23.87 -9.06
N CYS A 68 6.01 23.46 -8.61
CA CYS A 68 4.82 24.31 -8.57
C CYS A 68 4.57 24.97 -7.21
N GLN A 69 5.44 24.73 -6.21
CA GLN A 69 5.27 25.18 -4.82
C GLN A 69 3.92 24.75 -4.20
N VAL A 70 3.51 23.52 -4.49
CA VAL A 70 2.25 22.94 -4.01
C VAL A 70 2.52 22.12 -2.76
N GLU A 71 1.81 22.45 -1.68
CA GLU A 71 1.86 21.68 -0.44
C GLU A 71 0.90 20.48 -0.46
N ILE A 72 1.20 19.45 0.31
CA ILE A 72 0.27 18.35 0.57
C ILE A 72 -0.39 18.63 1.92
N LEU A 73 -1.72 18.69 1.95
CA LEU A 73 -2.50 18.78 3.18
C LEU A 73 -2.95 17.39 3.64
N GLY A 74 -2.99 17.19 4.95
CA GLY A 74 -3.33 15.92 5.59
C GLY A 74 -2.08 15.09 5.85
N THR A 75 -2.15 13.80 5.53
CA THR A 75 -1.03 12.86 5.72
C THR A 75 0.15 13.24 4.82
N SER A 76 1.35 13.34 5.39
CA SER A 76 2.55 13.70 4.63
C SER A 76 2.93 12.62 3.63
N PHE A 77 3.74 13.00 2.63
CA PHE A 77 4.27 12.07 1.64
C PHE A 77 5.05 10.93 2.31
N GLU A 78 5.89 11.26 3.29
CA GLU A 78 6.71 10.29 4.02
C GLU A 78 5.84 9.28 4.76
N SER A 79 4.77 9.74 5.42
CA SER A 79 3.83 8.86 6.13
C SER A 79 3.03 7.96 5.18
N ILE A 80 2.65 8.47 4.00
CA ILE A 80 1.98 7.65 2.97
C ILE A 80 2.95 6.57 2.46
N GLU A 81 4.19 6.94 2.15
CA GLU A 81 5.19 5.99 1.66
C GLU A 81 5.53 4.91 2.69
N GLN A 82 5.66 5.28 3.98
CA GLN A 82 5.86 4.33 5.07
C GLN A 82 4.70 3.35 5.26
N ALA A 83 3.45 3.78 5.01
CA ALA A 83 2.28 2.92 5.18
C ALA A 83 2.03 1.97 3.98
N GLU A 84 2.35 2.42 2.77
CA GLU A 84 2.12 1.65 1.54
C GLU A 84 3.22 0.62 1.25
N ASP A 85 4.47 0.92 1.63
CA ASP A 85 5.58 -0.01 1.48
C ASP A 85 5.59 -1.01 2.64
N ARG A 86 5.46 -2.30 2.31
CA ARG A 86 5.38 -3.38 3.31
C ARG A 86 6.63 -3.50 4.17
N GLU A 87 7.80 -3.22 3.60
CA GLU A 87 9.07 -3.30 4.32
C GLU A 87 9.19 -2.10 5.27
N LEU A 88 8.94 -0.88 4.77
CA LEU A 88 8.94 0.33 5.62
C LEU A 88 7.88 0.27 6.73
N PHE A 89 6.70 -0.28 6.44
CA PHE A 89 5.65 -0.46 7.44
C PHE A 89 6.06 -1.46 8.52
N LYS A 90 6.66 -2.59 8.12
CA LYS A 90 7.20 -3.58 9.06
C LYS A 90 8.30 -2.97 9.94
N GLU A 91 9.25 -2.27 9.34
CA GLU A 91 10.32 -1.58 10.07
C GLU A 91 9.76 -0.55 11.05
N LEU A 92 8.73 0.22 10.64
CA LEU A 92 8.04 1.17 11.50
C LEU A 92 7.40 0.47 12.71
N CYS A 93 6.61 -0.58 12.48
CA CYS A 93 5.99 -1.36 13.56
C CYS A 93 7.05 -1.92 14.52
N GLU A 94 8.12 -2.53 14.00
CA GLU A 94 9.22 -3.05 14.81
C GLU A 94 9.91 -1.95 15.63
N SER A 95 10.12 -0.76 15.04
CA SER A 95 10.71 0.39 15.73
C SER A 95 9.83 0.94 16.86
N LEU A 96 8.51 0.81 16.73
CA LEU A 96 7.52 1.21 17.74
C LEU A 96 7.30 0.12 18.80
N GLY A 97 7.88 -1.07 18.62
CA GLY A 97 7.66 -2.23 19.48
C GLY A 97 6.31 -2.91 19.27
N GLU A 98 5.63 -2.62 18.16
CA GLU A 98 4.39 -3.28 17.78
C GLU A 98 4.67 -4.71 17.27
N PRO A 99 3.82 -5.69 17.60
CA PRO A 99 4.03 -7.06 17.20
C PRO A 99 3.82 -7.21 15.69
N VAL A 100 4.86 -7.64 14.98
CA VAL A 100 4.78 -8.04 13.56
C VAL A 100 4.83 -9.56 13.47
N LEU A 101 4.13 -10.12 12.48
CA LEU A 101 4.20 -11.55 12.21
C LEU A 101 5.62 -11.95 11.80
N PRO A 102 6.20 -12.98 12.43
CA PRO A 102 7.46 -13.55 11.98
C PRO A 102 7.33 -13.96 10.52
N SER A 103 8.22 -13.42 9.68
CA SER A 103 8.24 -13.65 8.25
C SER A 103 9.64 -13.48 7.68
N GLU A 104 10.04 -14.38 6.79
CA GLU A 104 11.30 -14.32 6.05
C GLU A 104 11.06 -14.72 4.58
N VAL A 105 11.88 -14.20 3.68
CA VAL A 105 11.86 -14.57 2.25
C VAL A 105 12.71 -15.82 2.04
N ALA A 106 12.16 -16.78 1.30
CA ALA A 106 12.83 -18.01 0.88
C ALA A 106 12.93 -18.08 -0.64
N ASN A 107 14.09 -18.51 -1.14
CA ASN A 107 14.36 -18.70 -2.57
C ASN A 107 14.48 -20.19 -2.95
N SER A 108 14.42 -21.09 -1.97
CA SER A 108 14.44 -22.54 -2.16
C SER A 108 13.49 -23.24 -1.19
N VAL A 109 13.17 -24.51 -1.49
CA VAL A 109 12.34 -25.33 -0.62
C VAL A 109 13.05 -25.55 0.73
N GLU A 110 14.35 -25.78 0.70
CA GLU A 110 15.17 -26.04 1.88
C GLU A 110 15.26 -24.80 2.78
N GLU A 111 15.42 -23.60 2.19
CA GLU A 111 15.33 -22.34 2.94
C GLU A 111 13.97 -22.18 3.62
N ALA A 112 12.87 -22.46 2.89
CA ALA A 112 11.53 -22.36 3.44
C ALA A 112 11.32 -23.32 4.62
N VAL A 113 11.85 -24.54 4.56
CA VAL A 113 11.78 -25.53 5.66
C VAL A 113 12.51 -25.01 6.89
N VAL A 114 13.71 -24.44 6.72
CA VAL A 114 14.47 -23.85 7.83
C VAL A 114 13.71 -22.68 8.46
N ILE A 115 13.16 -21.79 7.63
CA ILE A 115 12.39 -20.63 8.09
C ILE A 115 11.12 -21.08 8.82
N ALA A 116 10.35 -22.01 8.26
CA ALA A 116 9.15 -22.55 8.89
C ALA A 116 9.46 -23.29 10.20
N GLY A 117 10.64 -23.93 10.30
CA GLY A 117 11.12 -24.52 11.55
C GLY A 117 11.40 -23.51 12.66
N LYS A 118 11.87 -22.29 12.30
CA LYS A 118 12.05 -21.18 13.26
C LYS A 118 10.72 -20.51 13.65
N ILE A 119 9.85 -20.27 12.66
CA ILE A 119 8.56 -19.59 12.84
C ILE A 119 7.52 -20.50 13.54
N GLY A 120 7.58 -21.80 13.26
CA GLY A 120 6.62 -22.81 13.69
C GLY A 120 5.35 -22.84 12.85
N TYR A 121 4.87 -24.05 12.53
CA TYR A 121 3.62 -24.27 11.79
C TYR A 121 2.35 -23.90 12.60
N PRO A 122 1.21 -23.61 11.94
CA PRO A 122 1.07 -23.45 10.49
C PRO A 122 1.72 -22.16 9.98
N VAL A 123 2.15 -22.18 8.71
CA VAL A 123 2.70 -21.01 8.00
C VAL A 123 1.91 -20.73 6.73
N VAL A 124 1.97 -19.48 6.26
CA VAL A 124 1.41 -19.06 4.97
C VAL A 124 2.55 -18.74 4.01
N LEU A 125 2.44 -19.24 2.79
CA LEU A 125 3.35 -18.98 1.67
C LEU A 125 2.73 -17.93 0.76
N ARG A 126 3.48 -16.86 0.47
CA ARG A 126 3.06 -15.80 -0.45
C ARG A 126 4.14 -15.55 -1.51
N PRO A 127 3.95 -16.03 -2.76
CA PRO A 127 4.88 -15.73 -3.84
C PRO A 127 5.03 -14.23 -4.07
N ALA A 128 6.26 -13.77 -4.29
CA ALA A 128 6.50 -12.37 -4.60
C ALA A 128 5.96 -12.03 -6.01
N PHE A 129 5.43 -10.81 -6.16
CA PHE A 129 4.91 -10.25 -7.41
C PHE A 129 3.76 -11.04 -8.06
N THR A 130 2.94 -11.75 -7.28
CA THR A 130 1.68 -12.34 -7.76
C THR A 130 0.46 -11.55 -7.27
N LEU A 131 -0.59 -11.50 -8.09
CA LEU A 131 -1.84 -10.81 -7.75
C LEU A 131 -2.82 -11.76 -7.03
N GLY A 132 -3.53 -11.25 -6.03
CA GLY A 132 -4.65 -11.94 -5.38
C GLY A 132 -4.30 -13.24 -4.63
N GLY A 133 -3.05 -13.39 -4.16
CA GLY A 133 -2.62 -14.60 -3.47
C GLY A 133 -2.41 -15.82 -4.38
N THR A 134 -2.38 -15.61 -5.70
CA THR A 134 -2.15 -16.68 -6.68
C THR A 134 -0.82 -17.39 -6.41
N GLY A 135 -0.87 -18.72 -6.27
CA GLY A 135 0.30 -19.55 -5.98
C GLY A 135 0.72 -19.61 -4.51
N GLY A 136 0.04 -18.86 -3.64
CA GLY A 136 0.21 -18.97 -2.19
C GLY A 136 -0.68 -20.06 -1.57
N GLY A 137 -0.50 -20.28 -0.27
CA GLY A 137 -1.29 -21.26 0.47
C GLY A 137 -0.84 -21.40 1.92
N PHE A 138 -1.58 -22.20 2.68
CA PHE A 138 -1.23 -22.54 4.05
C PHE A 138 -0.59 -23.92 4.09
N ALA A 139 0.47 -24.06 4.86
CA ALA A 139 1.08 -25.34 5.17
C ALA A 139 0.97 -25.58 6.68
N ASP A 140 0.32 -26.66 7.06
CA ASP A 140 0.16 -27.09 8.45
C ASP A 140 1.36 -27.91 8.94
N ASP A 141 2.18 -28.44 8.03
CA ASP A 141 3.43 -29.16 8.32
C ASP A 141 4.49 -29.04 7.20
N GLU A 142 5.65 -29.68 7.40
CA GLU A 142 6.76 -29.68 6.44
C GLU A 142 6.43 -30.37 5.12
N GLN A 143 5.60 -31.43 5.14
CA GLN A 143 5.27 -32.16 3.93
C GLN A 143 4.44 -31.27 3.00
N GLU A 144 3.39 -30.64 3.55
CA GLU A 144 2.57 -29.67 2.83
C GLU A 144 3.41 -28.47 2.35
N LEU A 145 4.31 -27.96 3.20
CA LEU A 145 5.20 -26.85 2.85
C LEU A 145 6.02 -27.18 1.61
N ARG A 146 6.66 -28.35 1.57
CA ARG A 146 7.52 -28.76 0.45
C ARG A 146 6.75 -28.86 -0.85
N GLU A 147 5.52 -29.37 -0.80
CA GLU A 147 4.65 -29.49 -1.98
C GLU A 147 4.21 -28.11 -2.49
N LEU A 148 3.69 -27.27 -1.60
CA LEU A 148 3.24 -25.91 -1.93
C LEU A 148 4.39 -25.03 -2.41
N MET A 149 5.56 -25.11 -1.75
CA MET A 149 6.70 -24.23 -2.03
C MET A 149 7.24 -24.39 -3.45
N ARG A 150 7.27 -25.63 -3.99
CA ARG A 150 7.69 -25.88 -5.39
C ARG A 150 6.81 -25.14 -6.38
N HIS A 151 5.50 -25.19 -6.15
CA HIS A 151 4.52 -24.50 -6.98
C HIS A 151 4.63 -22.97 -6.81
N ALA A 152 4.72 -22.50 -5.57
CA ALA A 152 4.85 -21.09 -5.23
C ALA A 152 6.09 -20.44 -5.87
N LEU A 153 7.24 -21.09 -5.81
CA LEU A 153 8.48 -20.63 -6.45
C LEU A 153 8.40 -20.58 -7.97
N SER A 154 7.67 -21.51 -8.59
CA SER A 154 7.49 -21.53 -10.05
C SER A 154 6.59 -20.40 -10.56
N LEU A 155 5.71 -19.89 -9.70
CA LEU A 155 4.77 -18.82 -10.01
C LEU A 155 5.33 -17.43 -9.71
N SER A 156 6.33 -17.33 -8.82
CA SER A 156 6.99 -16.05 -8.55
C SER A 156 7.88 -15.65 -9.74
N PRO A 157 7.65 -14.48 -10.37
CA PRO A 157 8.51 -13.98 -11.46
C PRO A 157 9.98 -13.77 -11.05
N VAL A 158 10.23 -13.59 -9.76
CA VAL A 158 11.55 -13.35 -9.17
C VAL A 158 12.08 -14.57 -8.41
N HIS A 159 11.37 -15.70 -8.45
CA HIS A 159 11.72 -16.92 -7.73
C HIS A 159 11.83 -16.73 -6.20
N GLN A 160 10.92 -15.95 -5.61
CA GLN A 160 10.90 -15.67 -4.17
C GLN A 160 9.53 -15.92 -3.57
N VAL A 161 9.50 -16.46 -2.35
CA VAL A 161 8.27 -16.68 -1.58
C VAL A 161 8.48 -16.19 -0.15
N LEU A 162 7.55 -15.36 0.33
CA LEU A 162 7.48 -14.99 1.74
C LEU A 162 6.87 -16.14 2.54
N VAL A 163 7.58 -16.62 3.56
CA VAL A 163 7.09 -17.59 4.54
C VAL A 163 6.75 -16.82 5.81
N GLU A 164 5.49 -16.81 6.21
CA GLU A 164 4.98 -16.01 7.34
C GLU A 164 4.19 -16.88 8.32
N LYS A 165 4.19 -16.53 9.60
CA LYS A 165 3.36 -17.20 10.61
C LYS A 165 1.88 -17.08 10.24
N SER A 166 1.17 -18.22 10.18
CA SER A 166 -0.27 -18.19 9.96
C SER A 166 -1.01 -17.74 11.22
N ILE A 167 -1.89 -16.76 11.05
CA ILE A 167 -2.89 -16.31 12.04
C ILE A 167 -4.30 -16.79 11.70
N LYS A 168 -4.42 -17.87 10.91
CA LYS A 168 -5.72 -18.46 10.58
C LYS A 168 -6.51 -18.77 11.85
N GLY A 169 -7.76 -18.29 11.90
CA GLY A 169 -8.65 -18.46 13.06
C GLY A 169 -8.54 -17.37 14.12
N TYR A 170 -7.64 -16.40 13.95
CA TYR A 170 -7.61 -15.21 14.79
C TYR A 170 -8.79 -14.30 14.44
N LYS A 171 -9.20 -13.47 15.40
CA LYS A 171 -10.17 -12.41 15.13
C LYS A 171 -9.48 -11.30 14.34
N GLU A 172 -10.13 -10.87 13.27
CA GLU A 172 -9.76 -9.67 12.53
C GLU A 172 -10.58 -8.50 13.08
N ILE A 173 -9.90 -7.40 13.42
CA ILE A 173 -10.51 -6.21 14.02
C ILE A 173 -9.92 -5.01 13.30
N GLU A 174 -10.79 -4.14 12.79
CA GLU A 174 -10.43 -2.91 12.11
C GLU A 174 -10.87 -1.71 12.96
N TYR A 175 -10.03 -0.67 12.99
CA TYR A 175 -10.29 0.59 13.71
C TYR A 175 -10.22 1.75 12.73
N GLU A 176 -11.20 2.64 12.79
CA GLU A 176 -11.15 3.95 12.16
C GLU A 176 -10.59 4.94 13.18
N VAL A 177 -9.47 5.58 12.84
CA VAL A 177 -8.75 6.49 13.74
C VAL A 177 -8.68 7.88 13.11
N MET A 178 -8.89 8.91 13.93
CA MET A 178 -8.67 10.30 13.53
C MET A 178 -7.60 10.94 14.42
N ARG A 179 -6.67 11.68 13.82
CA ARG A 179 -5.63 12.44 14.54
C ARG A 179 -5.55 13.87 14.05
N ASP A 180 -5.48 14.83 14.97
CA ASP A 180 -5.33 16.25 14.67
C ASP A 180 -3.90 16.77 14.89
N HIS A 181 -3.65 18.04 14.52
CA HIS A 181 -2.35 18.68 14.67
C HIS A 181 -1.96 18.97 16.14
N ASN A 182 -2.92 18.87 17.08
CA ASN A 182 -2.68 19.04 18.51
C ASN A 182 -2.30 17.72 19.19
N ASP A 183 -2.05 16.68 18.39
CA ASP A 183 -1.79 15.32 18.86
C ASP A 183 -2.99 14.66 19.56
N THR A 184 -4.20 15.15 19.31
CA THR A 184 -5.42 14.50 19.75
C THR A 184 -5.71 13.32 18.82
N ALA A 185 -5.92 12.14 19.39
CA ALA A 185 -6.31 10.93 18.66
C ALA A 185 -7.61 10.34 19.22
N ILE A 186 -8.53 9.95 18.33
CA ILE A 186 -9.80 9.28 18.65
C ILE A 186 -10.03 8.08 17.75
#